data_AF-X0UZH2-F1
#
_entry.id   AF-X0UZH2-F1
#
_cell.length_a   1.000
_cell.length_b   1.000
_cell.length_c   1.000
_cell.angle_alpha   90.00
_cell.angle_beta   90.00
_cell.angle_gamma   90.00
#
_symmetry.space_group_name_H-M   'P 1'
#
loop_
_entity.id
_entity.type
_entity.pdbx_description
1 polymer ?
#
loop_
_entity_poly.entity_id
_entity_poly.type
_entity_poly.pdbx_seq_one_letter_code
_entity_poly.pdbx_strand_id
1 'polypeptide(L)'
;MEQASVYRYKSYLRHLLIWADDTYLGNAQKIKPAFTAYIDKMQKADGKGSLANTSKKKIIGCAKRLFNWAKMNYPRKFKEISNAWIDTLKPPRNVH
;
A
#
# COMPACT_ATOMS: atom_id res chain seq x y z
N MET A 1 11.30 15.17 16.81
CA MET A 1 11.07 15.12 15.34
C MET A 1 10.63 13.74 14.83
N GLU A 2 10.68 12.67 15.63
CA GLU A 2 10.23 11.32 15.21
C GLU A 2 8.70 11.08 15.25
N GLN A 3 7.99 11.72 16.20
CA GLN A 3 6.55 11.49 16.43
C GLN A 3 5.67 11.76 15.19
N ALA A 4 5.98 12.83 14.43
CA ALA A 4 5.24 13.19 13.22
C ALA A 4 5.43 12.18 12.08
N SER A 5 6.57 11.51 12.02
CA SER A 5 6.86 10.47 11.02
C SER A 5 6.13 9.18 11.38
N VAL A 6 6.16 8.76 12.64
CA VAL A 6 5.44 7.56 13.12
C VAL A 6 3.94 7.68 12.88
N TYR A 7 3.34 8.83 13.18
CA TYR A 7 1.92 9.06 12.93
C TYR A 7 1.56 8.92 11.45
N ARG A 8 2.42 9.43 10.55
CA ARG A 8 2.22 9.30 9.09
C ARG A 8 2.33 7.86 8.62
N TYR A 9 3.32 7.10 9.09
CA TYR A 9 3.46 5.68 8.77
C TYR A 9 2.26 4.86 9.26
N LYS A 10 1.77 5.14 10.48
CA LYS A 10 0.57 4.49 11.02
C LYS A 10 -0.64 4.75 10.12
N SER A 11 -0.83 5.98 9.66
CA SER A 11 -1.92 6.30 8.72
C SER A 11 -1.76 5.57 7.38
N TYR A 12 -0.55 5.49 6.82
CA TYR A 12 -0.31 4.74 5.57
C TYR A 12 -0.57 3.24 5.73
N LEU A 13 -0.13 2.66 6.84
CA LEU A 13 -0.38 1.25 7.15
C LEU A 13 -1.88 0.99 7.37
N ARG A 14 -2.59 1.92 8.01
CA ARG A 14 -4.04 1.83 8.17
C ARG A 14 -4.76 1.72 6.83
N HIS A 15 -4.35 2.48 5.81
CA HIS A 15 -4.92 2.34 4.46
C HIS A 15 -4.67 0.96 3.85
N LEU A 16 -3.51 0.37 4.10
CA LEU A 16 -3.21 -0.99 3.66
C LEU A 16 -4.10 -2.02 4.37
N LEU A 17 -4.28 -1.88 5.68
CA LEU A 17 -5.11 -2.79 6.48
C LEU A 17 -6.59 -2.70 6.08
N ILE A 18 -7.11 -1.48 5.86
CA ILE A 18 -8.50 -1.29 5.41
C ILE A 18 -8.71 -1.90 4.02
N TRP A 19 -7.74 -1.78 3.11
CA TRP A 19 -7.83 -2.42 1.81
C TRP A 19 -7.75 -3.95 1.88
N ALA A 20 -6.90 -4.47 2.77
CA ALA A 20 -6.79 -5.91 2.97
C ALA A 20 -8.05 -6.49 3.62
N ASP A 21 -8.73 -5.71 4.45
CA ASP A 21 -9.92 -6.09 5.19
C ASP A 21 -9.69 -7.43 5.93
N ASP A 22 -10.54 -8.44 5.73
CA ASP A 22 -10.37 -9.79 6.28
C ASP A 22 -9.36 -10.66 5.49
N THR A 23 -8.85 -10.18 4.36
CA THR A 23 -7.93 -10.96 3.53
C THR A 23 -6.53 -10.98 4.14
N TYR A 24 -6.02 -12.20 4.34
CA TYR A 24 -4.65 -12.42 4.75
C TYR A 24 -3.65 -11.74 3.78
N LEU A 25 -2.73 -10.93 4.32
CA LEU A 25 -1.75 -10.17 3.52
C LEU A 25 -0.84 -11.05 2.62
N GLY A 26 -0.65 -12.32 2.97
CA GLY A 26 0.05 -13.28 2.09
C GLY A 26 -0.70 -13.56 0.77
N ASN A 27 -1.99 -13.25 0.72
CA ASN A 27 -2.87 -13.40 -0.44
C ASN A 27 -3.22 -12.04 -1.07
N ALA A 28 -2.56 -10.95 -0.67
CA ALA A 28 -2.84 -9.60 -1.14
C ALA A 28 -2.87 -9.46 -2.67
N GLN A 29 -2.06 -10.26 -3.39
CA GLN A 29 -2.06 -10.29 -4.85
C GLN A 29 -3.42 -10.72 -5.47
N LYS A 30 -4.27 -11.44 -4.72
CA LYS A 30 -5.58 -11.92 -5.17
C LYS A 30 -6.72 -10.92 -4.92
N ILE A 31 -6.50 -9.89 -4.08
CA ILE A 31 -7.52 -8.92 -3.72
C ILE A 31 -7.86 -8.04 -4.94
N LYS A 32 -9.16 -7.88 -5.21
CA LYS A 32 -9.68 -7.00 -6.25
C LYS A 32 -10.62 -5.96 -5.64
N PRO A 33 -10.50 -4.66 -5.99
CA PRO A 33 -9.49 -4.10 -6.89
C PRO A 33 -8.07 -4.14 -6.30
N ALA A 34 -7.05 -4.17 -7.17
CA ALA A 34 -5.65 -4.14 -6.75
C ALA A 34 -5.36 -2.90 -5.89
N PHE A 35 -4.37 -2.99 -4.99
CA PHE A 35 -4.08 -1.92 -4.03
C PHE A 35 -3.85 -0.56 -4.68
N THR A 36 -3.13 -0.50 -5.81
CA THR A 36 -2.88 0.74 -6.55
C THR A 36 -4.17 1.36 -7.08
N ALA A 37 -5.10 0.55 -7.58
CA ALA A 37 -6.40 1.01 -8.05
C ALA A 37 -7.33 1.45 -6.90
N TYR A 38 -7.25 0.78 -5.75
CA TYR A 38 -7.94 1.21 -4.53
C TYR A 38 -7.47 2.59 -4.08
N ILE A 39 -6.15 2.79 -3.98
CA ILE A 39 -5.55 4.08 -3.61
C ILE A 39 -5.85 5.17 -4.63
N ASP A 40 -5.95 4.82 -5.91
CA ASP A 40 -6.24 5.80 -6.95
C ASP A 40 -7.65 6.38 -6.83
N LYS A 41 -8.64 5.51 -6.59
CA LYS A 41 -10.04 5.85 -6.35
C LYS A 41 -10.30 6.49 -4.98
N MET A 42 -9.32 6.44 -4.08
CA MET A 42 -9.49 6.94 -2.72
C MET A 42 -9.58 8.48 -2.67
N GLN A 43 -10.65 8.96 -2.05
CA GLN A 43 -10.84 10.37 -1.75
C GLN A 43 -10.24 10.74 -0.39
N LYS A 44 -9.96 12.03 -0.18
CA LYS A 44 -9.57 12.53 1.14
C LYS A 44 -10.74 12.35 2.13
N ALA A 45 -10.42 12.23 3.42
CA ALA A 45 -11.42 12.09 4.48
C ALA A 45 -12.44 13.24 4.55
N ASP A 46 -12.10 14.42 4.03
CA ASP A 46 -12.97 15.60 3.96
C ASP A 46 -13.94 15.59 2.75
N GLY A 47 -13.90 14.56 1.89
CA GLY A 47 -14.66 14.52 0.64
C GLY A 47 -14.19 15.52 -0.44
N LYS A 48 -13.33 16.48 -0.09
CA LYS A 48 -12.78 17.49 -1.00
C LYS A 48 -11.58 16.97 -1.80
N GLY A 49 -11.88 16.07 -2.74
CA GLY A 49 -10.97 15.68 -3.82
C GLY A 49 -10.10 14.46 -3.55
N SER A 50 -9.38 14.03 -4.61
CA SER A 50 -8.53 12.84 -4.58
C SER A 50 -7.31 13.02 -3.67
N LEU A 51 -6.80 11.91 -3.14
CA LEU A 51 -5.57 11.92 -2.36
C LEU A 51 -4.41 12.52 -3.18
N ALA A 52 -3.65 13.44 -2.59
CA ALA A 52 -2.53 14.09 -3.27
C ALA A 52 -1.55 13.03 -3.81
N ASN A 53 -1.02 13.25 -5.01
CA ASN A 53 -0.17 12.26 -5.67
C ASN A 53 1.03 11.86 -4.79
N THR A 54 1.66 12.83 -4.13
CA THR A 54 2.75 12.63 -3.16
C THR A 54 2.37 11.66 -2.03
N SER A 55 1.14 11.74 -1.51
CA SER A 55 0.64 10.83 -0.46
C SER A 55 0.36 9.44 -1.01
N LYS A 56 -0.26 9.33 -2.21
CA LYS A 56 -0.43 8.05 -2.91
C LYS A 56 0.92 7.34 -3.08
N LYS A 57 1.97 8.08 -3.48
CA LYS A 57 3.33 7.53 -3.61
C LYS A 57 3.91 7.02 -2.31
N LYS A 58 3.74 7.77 -1.21
CA LYS A 58 4.23 7.35 0.11
C LYS A 58 3.53 6.09 0.60
N ILE A 59 2.21 5.98 0.41
CA ILE A 59 1.42 4.80 0.79
C ILE A 59 1.86 3.57 0.00
N ILE A 60 1.92 3.68 -1.33
CA ILE A 60 2.35 2.58 -2.20
C ILE A 60 3.80 2.16 -1.90
N GLY A 61 4.69 3.14 -1.68
CA GLY A 61 6.07 2.87 -1.29
C GLY A 61 6.20 2.15 0.04
N CYS A 62 5.38 2.51 1.04
CA CYS A 62 5.33 1.81 2.33
C CYS A 62 4.84 0.37 2.16
N ALA A 63 3.76 0.16 1.41
CA ALA A 63 3.24 -1.18 1.13
C ALA A 63 4.28 -2.05 0.41
N LYS A 64 4.95 -1.52 -0.61
CA LYS A 64 6.01 -2.23 -1.34
C LYS A 64 7.15 -2.66 -0.41
N ARG A 65 7.61 -1.79 0.49
CA ARG A 65 8.64 -2.13 1.49
C ARG A 65 8.16 -3.20 2.46
N LEU A 66 6.92 -3.10 2.95
CA LEU A 66 6.33 -4.09 3.84
C LEU A 66 6.29 -5.47 3.18
N PHE A 67 5.79 -5.58 1.95
CA PHE A 67 5.71 -6.88 1.27
C PHE A 67 7.09 -7.47 0.94
N ASN A 68 8.07 -6.63 0.59
CA ASN A 68 9.46 -7.09 0.43
C ASN A 68 10.01 -7.65 1.76
N TRP A 69 9.91 -6.88 2.84
CA TRP A 69 10.38 -7.31 4.16
C TRP A 69 9.64 -8.57 4.63
N ALA A 70 8.31 -8.63 4.47
CA ALA A 70 7.49 -9.75 4.89
C ALA A 70 7.83 -11.02 4.10
N LYS A 71 8.10 -10.91 2.80
CA LYS A 71 8.53 -12.04 1.99
C LYS A 71 9.92 -12.55 2.37
N MET A 72 10.85 -11.66 2.70
CA MET A 72 12.20 -12.04 3.16
C MET A 72 12.18 -12.73 4.53
N ASN A 73 11.36 -12.25 5.46
CA ASN A 73 11.34 -12.75 6.84
C ASN A 73 10.36 -13.91 7.04
N TYR A 74 9.29 -13.97 6.24
CA TYR A 74 8.24 -14.99 6.37
C TYR A 74 7.89 -15.62 5.01
N PRO A 75 8.86 -16.21 4.28
CA PRO A 75 8.66 -16.70 2.92
C PRO A 75 7.54 -17.75 2.79
N ARG A 76 7.37 -18.64 3.78
CA ARG A 76 6.29 -19.64 3.80
C ARG A 76 4.89 -18.99 3.84
N LYS A 77 4.77 -17.89 4.57
CA LYS A 77 3.53 -17.14 4.79
C LYS A 77 3.19 -16.22 3.62
N PHE A 78 4.20 -15.72 2.89
CA PHE A 78 4.05 -14.81 1.76
C PHE A 78 4.40 -15.46 0.42
N LYS A 79 4.30 -16.79 0.33
CA LYS A 79 4.67 -17.56 -0.87
C LYS A 79 3.88 -17.16 -2.11
N GLU A 80 2.63 -16.75 -1.93
CA GLU A 80 1.74 -16.38 -3.04
C GLU A 80 1.99 -14.96 -3.56
N ILE A 81 2.74 -14.13 -2.82
CA ILE A 81 3.14 -12.81 -3.28
C ILE A 81 4.33 -12.96 -4.22
N SER A 82 4.11 -12.74 -5.51
CA SER A 82 5.18 -12.77 -6.52
C SER A 82 6.02 -11.50 -6.51
N ASN A 83 7.31 -11.60 -6.84
CA ASN A 83 8.18 -10.40 -6.98
C ASN A 83 7.69 -9.50 -8.13
N ALA A 84 7.15 -10.12 -9.19
CA ALA A 84 6.52 -9.40 -10.29
C ALA A 84 5.34 -8.53 -9.81
N TRP A 85 4.48 -9.07 -8.96
CA TRP A 85 3.38 -8.28 -8.37
C TRP A 85 3.86 -7.17 -7.44
N ILE A 86 4.89 -7.43 -6.62
CA ILE A 86 5.52 -6.36 -5.82
C ILE A 86 6.07 -5.25 -6.72
N ASP A 87 6.57 -5.60 -7.92
CA ASP A 87 7.01 -4.59 -8.89
C ASP A 87 5.85 -3.79 -9.47
N THR A 88 4.65 -4.38 -9.65
CA THR A 88 3.48 -3.65 -10.16
C THR A 88 2.91 -2.62 -9.17
N LEU A 89 3.29 -2.68 -7.88
CA LEU A 89 3.05 -1.64 -6.89
C LEU A 89 3.90 -0.40 -7.17
N LYS A 90 3.79 0.16 -8.38
CA LYS A 90 4.44 1.41 -8.77
C LYS A 90 3.54 2.58 -8.39
N PRO A 91 4.11 3.62 -7.78
CA PRO A 91 3.39 4.87 -7.64
C PRO A 91 2.95 5.40 -9.01
N PRO A 92 1.80 6.08 -9.10
CA PRO A 92 1.44 6.82 -10.32
C PRO A 92 2.59 7.75 -10.71
N ARG A 93 3.07 7.64 -11.95
CA ARG A 93 4.10 8.55 -12.50
C ARG A 93 3.56 9.97 -12.38
N ASN A 94 4.37 10.90 -11.88
CA ASN A 94 4.04 12.32 -12.07
C ASN A 94 4.11 12.53 -13.58
N VAL A 95 2.97 12.74 -14.22
CA VAL A 95 2.93 13.48 -15.47
C VAL A 95 2.98 14.93 -14.99
N HIS A 96 4.17 15.52 -15.08
CA HIS A 96 4.36 16.95 -14.86
C HIS A 96 3.94 17.69 -16.13
#